data_AF-A0A392T639-F1
#
_entry.id   AF-A0A392T639-F1
#
_cell.length_a   1.000
_cell.length_b   1.000
_cell.length_c   1.000
_cell.angle_alpha   90.00
_cell.angle_beta   90.00
_cell.angle_gamma   90.00
#
_symmetry.space_group_name_H-M   'P 1'
#
loop_
_entity.id
_entity.type
_entity.pdbx_description
1 polymer ?
#
loop_
_entity_poly.entity_id
_entity_poly.type
_entity_poly.pdbx_seq_one_letter_code
_entity_poly.pdbx_strand_id
1 'polypeptide(L)' 'MKSYRTKSDEVEWARNGIVATVHNGEVIPVVQNRIVDAGFKDLVLVPMGADKVFVRSSEGVDAMLT' A
#
# COMPACT_ATOMS: atom_id res chain seq x y z
N MET A 1 -15.44 -23.27 -3.66
CA MET A 1 -14.40 -22.33 -3.18
C MET A 1 -14.18 -21.30 -4.28
N LYS A 2 -14.51 -20.02 -4.05
CA LYS A 2 -14.26 -18.95 -5.05
C LYS A 2 -12.82 -18.48 -4.86
N SER A 3 -11.92 -18.88 -5.76
CA SER A 3 -10.56 -18.33 -5.81
C SER A 3 -10.59 -17.01 -6.59
N TYR A 4 -10.25 -15.91 -5.94
CA TYR A 4 -9.94 -14.68 -6.65
C TYR A 4 -8.59 -14.86 -7.35
N ARG A 5 -8.52 -14.57 -8.65
CA ARG A 5 -7.25 -14.46 -9.37
C ARG A 5 -6.85 -13.00 -9.37
N THR A 6 -5.73 -12.71 -8.71
CA THR A 6 -5.12 -11.39 -8.68
C THR A 6 -4.77 -10.96 -10.11
N LYS A 7 -5.19 -9.75 -10.49
CA LYS A 7 -4.86 -9.18 -11.81
C LYS A 7 -3.38 -8.80 -11.85
N SER A 8 -2.83 -8.71 -13.06
CA SER A 8 -1.43 -8.30 -13.27
C SER A 8 -1.10 -6.97 -12.60
N ASP A 9 -2.00 -5.98 -12.71
CA ASP A 9 -1.86 -4.67 -12.08
C ASP A 9 -1.79 -4.74 -10.55
N GLU A 10 -2.59 -5.63 -9.95
CA GLU A 10 -2.63 -5.85 -8.50
C GLU A 10 -1.30 -6.42 -7.98
N VAL A 11 -0.69 -7.30 -8.77
CA VAL A 11 0.63 -7.86 -8.48
C VAL A 11 1.73 -6.81 -8.69
N GLU A 12 1.61 -6.00 -9.74
CA GLU A 12 2.63 -5.02 -10.11
C GLU A 12 2.77 -3.92 -9.05
N TRP A 13 1.65 -3.36 -8.56
CA TRP A 13 1.69 -2.35 -7.51
C TRP A 13 2.18 -2.93 -6.19
N ALA A 14 1.77 -4.16 -5.83
CA ALA A 14 2.18 -4.79 -4.58
C ALA A 14 3.70 -5.04 -4.55
N ARG A 15 4.31 -5.34 -5.71
CA ARG A 15 5.76 -5.54 -5.88
C ARG A 15 6.55 -4.24 -5.97
N ASN A 16 6.11 -3.31 -6.82
CA ASN A 16 6.89 -2.12 -7.17
C ASN A 16 6.51 -0.89 -6.33
N GLY A 17 5.39 -0.93 -5.63
CA GLY A 17 4.80 0.22 -4.95
C GLY A 17 4.16 1.23 -5.91
N ILE A 18 3.44 2.19 -5.35
CA ILE A 18 2.78 3.28 -6.08
C ILE A 18 3.02 4.61 -5.38
N VAL A 19 2.93 5.70 -6.13
CA VAL A 19 2.92 7.05 -5.57
C VAL A 19 1.48 7.48 -5.33
N ALA A 20 1.19 7.92 -4.11
CA ALA A 20 -0.10 8.47 -3.72
C ALA A 20 0.06 9.87 -3.11
N THR A 21 -1.04 10.63 -3.11
CA THR A 21 -1.14 11.93 -2.46
C THR A 21 -2.06 11.82 -1.25
N VAL A 22 -1.58 12.31 -0.12
CA VAL A 22 -2.36 12.46 1.11
C VAL A 22 -3.20 13.73 0.98
N HIS A 23 -4.51 13.56 0.91
CA HIS A 23 -5.44 14.68 0.84
C HIS A 23 -5.71 15.28 2.23
N ASN A 24 -6.28 16.49 2.24
CA ASN A 24 -6.80 17.15 3.43
C ASN A 24 -5.74 17.50 4.51
N GLY A 25 -4.47 17.54 4.13
CA GLY A 25 -3.37 17.86 5.06
C GLY A 25 -3.23 16.87 6.21
N GLU A 26 -3.74 15.64 6.04
CA GLU A 26 -3.61 14.62 7.07
C GLU A 26 -2.13 14.29 7.31
N VAL A 27 -1.78 14.08 8.57
CA VAL A 27 -0.42 13.66 8.92
C VAL A 27 -0.24 12.19 8.57
N ILE A 28 0.83 11.88 7.84
CA ILE A 28 1.18 10.52 7.39
C ILE A 28 1.07 9.45 8.51
N PRO A 29 1.55 9.67 9.75
CA PRO A 29 1.40 8.65 10.80
C PRO A 29 -0.07 8.35 11.19
N VAL A 30 -0.97 9.34 11.07
CA VAL A 30 -2.41 9.12 11.32
C VAL A 30 -3.02 8.29 10.18
N VAL A 31 -2.63 8.57 8.94
CA VAL A 31 -3.06 7.78 7.78
C VAL A 31 -2.55 6.34 7.88
N GLN A 32 -1.28 6.15 8.28
CA GLN A 32 -0.69 4.83 8.52
C GLN A 32 -1.47 4.04 9.59
N ASN A 33 -1.85 4.66 10.70
CA ASN A 33 -2.67 3.99 11.73
C ASN A 33 -4.04 3.56 11.20
N ARG A 34 -4.68 4.38 10.37
CA ARG A 34 -5.97 4.03 9.75
C ARG A 34 -5.86 2.86 8.77
N ILE A 35 -4.76 2.78 8.03
CA ILE A 35 -4.47 1.66 7.12
C ILE A 35 -4.35 0.35 7.93
N VAL A 36 -3.62 0.39 9.06
CA VAL A 36 -3.49 -0.76 9.96
C VAL A 36 -4.83 -1.14 10.61
N ASP A 37 -5.62 -0.15 11.05
CA ASP A 37 -6.96 -0.34 11.63
C ASP A 37 -7.94 -0.98 10.62
N ALA A 38 -7.82 -0.62 9.34
CA ALA A 38 -8.56 -1.24 8.24
C ALA A 38 -8.10 -2.68 7.91
N GLY A 39 -7.08 -3.20 8.61
CA GLY A 39 -6.58 -4.56 8.47
C GLY A 39 -5.37 -4.72 7.54
N PHE A 40 -4.88 -3.64 6.93
CA PHE A 40 -3.71 -3.66 6.05
C PHE A 40 -2.42 -3.45 6.85
N LYS A 41 -1.97 -4.50 7.54
CA LYS A 41 -0.79 -4.42 8.42
C LYS A 41 0.52 -4.29 7.64
N ASP A 42 0.53 -4.81 6.42
CA ASP A 42 1.71 -4.90 5.58
C ASP A 42 1.87 -3.71 4.62
N LEU A 43 0.96 -2.73 4.62
CA LEU A 43 1.13 -1.53 3.83
C LEU A 43 1.95 -0.48 4.57
N VAL A 44 2.98 0.06 3.92
CA VAL A 44 3.86 1.09 4.47
C VAL A 44 3.80 2.34 3.60
N LEU A 45 3.56 3.49 4.23
CA LEU A 45 3.67 4.82 3.63
C LEU A 45 5.05 5.42 3.89
N VAL A 46 5.80 5.71 2.83
CA VAL A 46 7.11 6.39 2.88
C VAL A 46 6.95 7.84 2.41
N PRO A 47 7.23 8.85 3.25
CA PRO A 47 7.13 10.25 2.84
C PRO A 47 8.13 10.57 1.73
N MET A 48 7.64 11.16 0.63
CA MET A 48 8.48 11.70 -0.44
C MET A 48 8.57 13.24 -0.40
N GLY A 49 7.81 13.88 0.49
CA GLY A 49 7.76 15.33 0.67
C GLY A 49 6.36 15.91 0.43
N ALA A 50 6.07 17.03 1.10
CA ALA A 50 4.75 17.67 1.11
C ALA A 50 3.62 16.65 1.40
N ASP A 51 2.70 16.49 0.46
CA ASP A 51 1.58 15.56 0.49
C ASP A 51 1.85 14.23 -0.24
N LYS A 52 3.04 14.03 -0.84
CA LYS A 52 3.34 12.82 -1.61
C LYS A 52 3.94 11.72 -0.74
N VAL A 53 3.39 10.52 -0.90
CA VAL A 53 3.84 9.29 -0.24
C VAL A 53 4.04 8.17 -1.25
N PHE A 54 5.04 7.35 -1.00
CA PHE A 54 5.22 6.09 -1.69
C PHE A 54 4.58 4.98 -0.87
N VAL A 55 3.66 4.24 -1.46
CA VAL A 55 2.92 3.14 -0.86
C VAL A 55 3.52 1.84 -1.36
N ARG A 56 3.92 0.94 -0.45
CA ARG A 56 4.42 -0.39 -0.81
C ARG A 56 3.98 -1.43 0.22
N SER A 57 3.96 -2.69 -0.20
CA SER A 57 3.93 -3.80 0.75
C SER A 57 5.27 -3.90 1.49
N SER A 58 5.21 -4.20 2.79
CA SER A 58 6.35 -4.44 3.69
C SER A 58 6.96 -5.79 3.36
N GLU A 59 6.09 -6.78 3.20
CA GLU A 59 6.42 -8.13 2.80
C GLU A 59 6.10 -8.26 1.31
N GLY A 60 7.09 -8.52 0.46
CA GLY A 60 6.85 -8.93 -0.93
C GLY A 60 6.13 -10.28 -1.05
N VAL A 61 5.41 -10.70 -0.01
CA VAL A 61 4.79 -12.00 0.24
C VAL A 61 3.42 -12.13 -0.44
N ASP A 62 2.67 -11.03 -0.59
CA ASP A 62 1.35 -11.06 -1.25
C ASP A 62 1.40 -11.12 -2.78
N ALA A 63 2.59 -11.06 -3.37
CA ALA A 63 2.76 -11.25 -4.79
C ALA A 63 3.10 -12.71 -5.06
N MET A 64 2.09 -13.56 -5.28
CA MET A 64 2.25 -14.96 -5.69
C MET A 64 3.44 -15.07 -6.66
N LEU A 65 4.53 -15.68 -6.20
CA LEU A 65 5.65 -16.06 -7.07
C LEU A 65 5.11 -17.18 -7.97
N THR A 66 4.87 -16.86 -9.23
CA THR A 66 4.75 -17.87 -10.30
C THR A 66 6.09 -18.55 -10.49
#